data_AF-A0A7S4JXH6-F1
#
_entry.id   AF-A0A7S4JXH6-F1
#
_cell.length_a   1.000
_cell.length_b   1.000
_cell.length_c   1.000
_cell.angle_alpha   90.00
_cell.angle_beta   90.00
_cell.angle_gamma   90.00
#
_symmetry.space_group_name_H-M   'P 1'
#
loop_
_entity.id
_entity.type
_entity.pdbx_description
1 polymer ?
#
loop_
_entity_poly.entity_id
_entity_poly.type
_entity_poly.pdbx_seq_one_letter_code
_entity_poly.pdbx_strand_id
1 'polypeptide(L)'
;ARMQGMNTDIRRAVFCTLLTSEDYIDAYEKITKLHLKGKQDREVANVIVHCVMMEKKYNPFYAVCAQKFCSSNFNFRFSFQFLLWDRLKDLQSVGLVALGHLAKFYASLFSSFSLS
;
A
#
# COMPACT_ATOMS: atom_id res chain seq x y z
N ALA A 1 9.21 -14.93 -3.67
CA ALA A 1 8.59 -14.63 -2.35
C ALA A 1 9.58 -13.98 -1.36
N ARG A 2 10.76 -14.56 -1.06
CA ARG A 2 11.73 -13.97 -0.11
C ARG A 2 12.35 -12.62 -0.55
N MET A 3 12.53 -12.38 -1.85
CA MET A 3 13.13 -11.14 -2.38
C MET A 3 12.22 -9.89 -2.34
N GLN A 4 10.98 -10.02 -1.86
CA GLN A 4 9.96 -8.96 -1.90
C GLN A 4 9.62 -8.45 -0.48
N GLY A 5 10.44 -8.73 0.53
CA GLY A 5 10.17 -8.30 1.91
C GLY A 5 8.95 -8.98 2.56
N MET A 6 8.38 -10.01 1.94
CA MET A 6 7.24 -10.81 2.41
C MET A 6 7.66 -11.84 3.47
N ASN A 7 8.37 -11.36 4.50
CA ASN A 7 9.03 -12.20 5.49
C ASN A 7 8.05 -12.79 6.51
N THR A 8 6.84 -12.24 6.62
CA THR A 8 5.79 -12.69 7.54
C THR A 8 4.59 -13.27 6.80
N ASP A 9 3.86 -14.17 7.44
CA ASP A 9 2.61 -14.74 6.90
C ASP A 9 1.57 -13.66 6.62
N ILE A 10 1.54 -12.60 7.42
CA ILE A 10 0.63 -11.47 7.25
C ILE A 10 0.90 -10.74 5.94
N ARG A 11 2.17 -10.43 5.64
CA ARG A 11 2.53 -9.74 4.39
C ARG A 11 2.17 -10.60 3.17
N ARG A 12 2.41 -11.90 3.24
CA ARG A 12 2.02 -12.87 2.20
C ARG A 12 0.51 -12.93 2.02
N ALA A 13 -0.24 -13.02 3.12
CA ALA A 13 -1.71 -13.05 3.07
C ALA A 13 -2.28 -11.78 2.44
N VAL A 14 -1.84 -10.60 2.88
CA VAL A 14 -2.27 -9.32 2.30
C VAL A 14 -1.91 -9.25 0.81
N PHE A 15 -0.70 -9.63 0.43
CA PHE A 15 -0.27 -9.63 -0.97
C PHE A 15 -1.12 -10.55 -1.85
N CYS A 16 -1.33 -11.79 -1.40
CA CYS A 16 -2.18 -12.74 -2.12
C CYS A 16 -3.61 -12.23 -2.23
N THR A 17 -4.17 -11.63 -1.18
CA THR A 17 -5.50 -11.03 -1.22
C THR A 17 -5.57 -9.89 -2.24
N LEU A 18 -4.61 -8.95 -2.23
CA LEU A 18 -4.58 -7.84 -3.19
C LEU A 18 -4.50 -8.32 -4.65
N LEU A 19 -3.77 -9.41 -4.92
CA LEU A 19 -3.59 -9.93 -6.28
C LEU A 19 -4.78 -10.76 -6.78
N THR A 20 -5.52 -11.40 -5.86
CA THR A 20 -6.62 -12.31 -6.20
C THR A 20 -8.00 -11.66 -6.09
N SER A 21 -8.06 -10.44 -5.57
CA SER A 21 -9.32 -9.69 -5.46
C SER A 21 -9.80 -9.14 -6.78
N GLU A 22 -11.12 -9.14 -6.95
CA GLU A 22 -11.80 -8.68 -8.18
C GLU A 22 -11.73 -7.15 -8.29
N ASP A 23 -11.95 -6.46 -7.17
CA ASP A 23 -11.87 -5.03 -7.06
C ASP A 23 -11.37 -4.58 -5.67
N TYR A 24 -11.30 -3.26 -5.46
CA TYR A 24 -10.78 -2.68 -4.23
C TYR A 24 -11.71 -2.85 -3.02
N ILE A 25 -13.01 -3.06 -3.24
CA ILE A 25 -13.99 -3.30 -2.18
C ILE A 25 -13.82 -4.73 -1.68
N ASP A 26 -13.75 -5.69 -2.59
CA ASP A 26 -13.48 -7.09 -2.28
C ASP A 26 -12.13 -7.25 -1.55
N ALA A 27 -11.08 -6.57 -2.04
CA ALA A 27 -9.78 -6.56 -1.38
C ALA A 27 -9.87 -6.02 0.05
N TYR A 28 -10.57 -4.90 0.24
CA TYR A 28 -10.77 -4.30 1.56
C TYR A 28 -11.53 -5.23 2.51
N GLU A 29 -12.61 -5.87 2.07
CA GLU A 29 -13.40 -6.80 2.88
C GLU A 29 -12.60 -8.05 3.26
N LYS A 30 -11.86 -8.64 2.32
CA LYS A 30 -11.03 -9.81 2.59
C LYS A 30 -9.88 -9.49 3.55
N ILE A 31 -9.23 -8.33 3.40
CA ILE A 31 -8.14 -7.91 4.29
C ILE A 31 -8.65 -7.59 5.70
N THR A 32 -9.81 -6.92 5.84
CA THR A 32 -10.37 -6.60 7.15
C THR A 32 -10.80 -7.85 7.94
N LYS A 33 -11.21 -8.92 7.24
CA LYS A 33 -11.47 -10.25 7.83
C LYS A 33 -10.22 -10.98 8.33
N LEU A 34 -9.01 -10.49 8.04
CA LEU A 34 -7.77 -11.02 8.64
C LEU A 34 -7.59 -10.60 10.10
N HIS A 35 -8.44 -9.70 10.63
CA HIS A 35 -8.45 -9.26 12.03
C HIS A 35 -7.08 -8.80 12.57
N LEU A 36 -6.29 -8.14 11.72
CA LEU A 36 -4.98 -7.60 12.07
C LEU A 36 -5.11 -6.53 13.16
N LYS A 37 -4.22 -6.56 14.17
CA LYS A 37 -4.25 -5.62 15.30
C LYS A 37 -2.89 -4.97 15.56
N GLY A 38 -2.93 -3.73 16.06
CA GLY A 38 -1.73 -2.97 16.44
C GLY A 38 -0.76 -2.88 15.28
N LYS A 39 0.53 -3.18 15.50
CA LYS A 39 1.59 -3.07 14.47
C LYS A 39 1.33 -3.86 13.17
N GLN A 40 0.46 -4.87 13.20
CA GLN A 40 0.12 -5.68 12.03
C GLN A 40 -0.71 -4.91 11.00
N ASP A 41 -1.49 -3.90 11.43
CA ASP A 41 -2.33 -3.12 10.51
C ASP A 41 -1.46 -2.34 9.50
N ARG A 42 -0.33 -1.81 9.95
CA ARG A 42 0.65 -1.07 9.16
C ARG A 42 1.25 -1.92 8.05
N GLU A 43 1.26 -3.24 8.21
CA GLU A 43 1.75 -4.14 7.19
C GLU A 43 0.89 -4.13 5.93
N VAL A 44 -0.41 -3.78 6.04
CA VAL A 44 -1.25 -3.59 4.87
C VAL A 44 -0.76 -2.41 4.04
N ALA A 45 -0.48 -1.27 4.66
CA ALA A 45 0.06 -0.10 3.98
C ALA A 45 1.44 -0.39 3.36
N ASN A 46 2.32 -1.09 4.11
CA ASN A 46 3.63 -1.51 3.60
C ASN A 46 3.51 -2.36 2.33
N VAL A 47 2.62 -3.34 2.34
CA VAL A 47 2.42 -4.24 1.20
C VAL A 47 1.83 -3.48 0.01
N ILE A 48 0.85 -2.59 0.22
CA ILE A 48 0.29 -1.77 -0.87
C ILE A 48 1.39 -0.92 -1.53
N VAL A 49 2.18 -0.18 -0.75
CA VAL A 49 3.27 0.65 -1.28
C VAL A 49 4.32 -0.20 -1.99
N HIS A 50 4.63 -1.39 -1.45
CA HIS A 50 5.54 -2.32 -2.09
C HIS A 50 5.03 -2.76 -3.47
N CYS A 51 3.75 -3.15 -3.57
CA CYS A 51 3.15 -3.53 -4.85
C CYS A 51 3.20 -2.39 -5.88
N VAL A 52 2.88 -1.16 -5.47
CA VAL A 52 2.96 0.04 -6.33
C VAL A 52 4.36 0.18 -6.96
N MET A 53 5.42 -0.05 -6.18
CA MET A 53 6.80 0.07 -6.65
C MET A 53 7.24 -1.07 -7.58
N MET A 54 6.70 -2.26 -7.40
CA MET A 54 7.11 -3.48 -8.11
C MET A 54 6.34 -3.74 -9.40
N GLU A 55 5.22 -3.03 -9.61
CA GLU A 55 4.46 -3.14 -10.86
C GLU A 55 5.29 -2.74 -12.08
N LYS A 56 5.05 -3.43 -13.21
CA LYS A 56 5.65 -3.06 -14.50
C LYS A 56 5.04 -1.78 -15.07
N LYS A 57 3.75 -1.58 -14.83
CA LYS A 57 2.99 -0.40 -15.24
C LYS A 57 2.12 0.04 -14.06
N TYR A 58 2.11 1.33 -13.78
CA TYR A 58 1.26 1.91 -12.73
C TYR A 58 -0.18 1.37 -12.81
N ASN A 59 -0.64 0.79 -11.71
CA ASN A 59 -1.99 0.27 -11.55
C ASN A 59 -2.78 1.15 -10.56
N PRO A 60 -3.81 1.89 -11.02
CA PRO A 60 -4.64 2.74 -10.15
C PRO A 60 -5.38 1.99 -9.04
N PHE A 61 -5.56 0.67 -9.18
CA PHE A 61 -6.17 -0.20 -8.16
C PHE A 61 -5.60 0.03 -6.76
N TYR A 62 -4.27 0.15 -6.65
CA TYR A 62 -3.63 0.32 -5.35
C TYR A 62 -3.96 1.67 -4.70
N ALA A 63 -4.14 2.73 -5.51
CA ALA A 63 -4.51 4.05 -5.02
C ALA A 63 -5.93 4.02 -4.43
N VAL A 64 -6.91 3.48 -5.16
CA VAL A 64 -8.30 3.39 -4.66
C VAL A 64 -8.42 2.44 -3.45
N CYS A 65 -7.62 1.36 -3.39
CA CYS A 65 -7.49 0.55 -2.18
C CYS A 65 -6.99 1.37 -1.00
N ALA A 66 -5.87 2.09 -1.15
CA ALA A 66 -5.30 2.92 -0.10
C ALA A 66 -6.27 4.01 0.38
N GLN A 67 -7.01 4.65 -0.54
CA GLN A 67 -8.06 5.63 -0.20
C GLN A 67 -9.17 5.00 0.66
N LYS A 68 -9.60 3.78 0.32
CA LYS A 68 -10.61 3.05 1.11
C LYS A 68 -10.10 2.78 2.52
N PHE A 69 -8.86 2.29 2.68
CA PHE A 69 -8.26 2.07 4.01
C PHE A 69 -8.12 3.38 4.80
N CYS A 70 -7.66 4.47 4.19
CA CYS A 70 -7.54 5.78 4.82
C CYS A 70 -8.88 6.39 5.27
N SER A 71 -9.96 6.08 4.54
CA SER A 71 -11.32 6.51 4.88
C SER A 71 -11.88 5.73 6.07
N SER A 72 -11.48 4.47 6.22
CA SER A 72 -12.00 3.58 7.27
C SER A 72 -11.25 3.68 8.60
N ASN A 73 -9.93 3.95 8.58
CA ASN A 73 -9.15 4.10 9.81
C ASN A 73 -8.03 5.14 9.61
N PHE A 74 -8.04 6.16 10.47
CA PHE A 74 -7.08 7.27 10.42
C PHE A 74 -5.61 6.81 10.59
N ASN A 75 -5.36 5.68 11.24
CA ASN A 75 -4.01 5.13 11.39
C ASN A 75 -3.36 4.76 10.05
N PHE A 76 -4.17 4.44 9.03
CA PHE A 76 -3.64 4.22 7.68
C PHE A 76 -3.09 5.49 7.07
N ARG A 77 -3.70 6.65 7.34
CA ARG A 77 -3.20 7.95 6.84
C ARG A 77 -1.77 8.19 7.34
N PHE A 78 -1.56 8.05 8.64
CA PHE A 78 -0.24 8.16 9.25
C PHE A 78 0.73 7.12 8.68
N SER A 79 0.29 5.87 8.52
CA SER A 79 1.14 4.80 7.97
C SER A 79 1.63 5.12 6.55
N PHE A 80 0.75 5.61 5.67
CA PHE A 80 1.14 6.02 4.32
C PHE A 80 2.02 7.28 4.31
N GLN A 81 1.82 8.23 5.22
CA GLN A 81 2.68 9.40 5.39
C GLN A 81 4.10 9.02 5.86
N PHE A 82 4.21 8.14 6.86
CA PHE A 82 5.51 7.62 7.32
C PHE A 82 6.23 6.87 6.21
N LEU A 83 5.50 6.03 5.46
CA LEU A 83 6.06 5.32 4.32
C LEU A 83 6.55 6.27 3.22
N LEU A 84 5.83 7.36 2.96
CA LEU A 84 6.28 8.39 2.03
C LEU A 84 7.60 8.97 2.49
N TRP A 85 7.66 9.40 3.75
CA TRP A 85 8.85 10.01 4.33
C TRP A 85 10.06 9.08 4.30
N ASP A 86 9.87 7.80 4.62
CA ASP A 86 10.95 6.82 4.56
C ASP A 86 11.43 6.58 3.13
N ARG A 87 10.53 6.59 2.13
CA ARG A 87 10.91 6.51 0.72
C ARG A 87 11.61 7.77 0.22
N LEU A 88 11.22 8.94 0.72
CA LEU A 88 11.87 10.21 0.39
C LEU A 88 13.31 10.28 0.92
N LYS A 89 13.57 9.76 2.12
CA LYS A 89 14.93 9.68 2.68
C LYS A 89 15.86 8.75 1.90
N ASP A 90 15.29 7.73 1.26
CA ASP A 90 16.02 6.67 0.55
C ASP A 90 15.85 6.77 -0.97
N LEU A 91 15.54 7.97 -1.51
CA LEU A 91 15.25 8.15 -2.94
C LEU A 91 16.38 7.68 -3.86
N GLN A 92 17.63 7.77 -3.41
CA GLN A 92 18.80 7.38 -4.20
C GLN A 92 18.82 5.86 -4.47
N SER A 93 18.17 5.05 -3.64
CA SER A 93 18.06 3.60 -3.81
C SER A 93 16.86 3.19 -4.67
N VAL A 94 15.92 4.10 -4.91
CA VAL A 94 14.66 3.83 -5.62
C VAL A 94 14.84 3.97 -7.13
N GLY A 95 14.57 2.91 -7.88
CA GLY A 95 14.60 2.95 -9.34
C GLY A 95 13.59 3.95 -9.92
N LEU A 96 13.96 4.62 -11.03
CA LEU A 96 13.16 5.71 -11.64
C LEU A 96 11.71 5.31 -11.95
N VAL A 97 11.48 4.07 -12.40
CA VAL A 97 10.13 3.57 -12.69
C VAL A 97 9.30 3.47 -11.40
N ALA A 98 9.88 2.89 -10.34
CA ALA A 98 9.22 2.78 -9.04
C ALA A 98 8.94 4.17 -8.44
N LEU A 99 9.86 5.12 -8.60
CA LEU A 99 9.65 6.51 -8.19
C LEU A 99 8.48 7.15 -8.95
N GLY A 100 8.39 6.94 -10.26
CA GLY A 100 7.26 7.40 -11.07
C GLY A 100 5.92 6.81 -10.63
N HIS A 101 5.90 5.54 -10.23
CA HIS A 101 4.70 4.89 -9.68
C HIS A 101 4.33 5.45 -8.31
N LEU A 102 5.30 5.63 -7.41
CA LEU A 102 5.09 6.27 -6.11
C LEU A 102 4.55 7.69 -6.25
N ALA A 103 5.13 8.49 -7.15
CA ALA A 103 4.68 9.86 -7.39
C ALA A 103 3.21 9.90 -7.82
N LYS A 104 2.81 9.05 -8.78
CA LYS A 104 1.40 8.94 -9.23
C LYS A 104 0.47 8.47 -8.11
N PHE A 105 0.90 7.47 -7.33
CA PHE A 105 0.14 6.95 -6.20
C PHE A 105 -0.11 8.03 -5.14
N TYR A 106 0.94 8.71 -4.69
CA TYR A 106 0.82 9.75 -3.67
C TYR A 106 0.08 10.99 -4.19
N ALA A 107 0.29 11.39 -5.44
CA ALA A 107 -0.51 12.45 -6.06
C ALA A 107 -2.00 12.13 -6.00
N SER A 108 -2.39 10.90 -6.36
CA SER A 108 -3.80 10.47 -6.28
C SER A 108 -4.35 10.48 -4.84
N LEU A 109 -3.54 10.16 -3.83
CA LEU A 109 -3.96 10.17 -2.44
C LEU A 109 -4.13 11.59 -1.87
N PHE A 110 -3.28 12.54 -2.30
CA PHE A 110 -3.43 13.94 -1.93
C PHE A 110 -4.64 14.57 -2.63
N SER A 111 -4.84 14.29 -3.93
CA SER A 111 -6.00 14.80 -4.68
C SER A 111 -7.34 14.30 -4.14
N SER A 112 -7.39 13.11 -3.56
CA SER A 112 -8.60 12.55 -2.94
C SER A 112 -8.77 12.95 -1.47
N PHE A 113 -7.96 13.88 -0.95
CA PHE A 113 -7.91 14.29 0.46
C PHE A 113 -7.73 13.11 1.45
N SER A 114 -7.22 11.97 0.97
CA SER A 114 -7.12 10.75 1.78
C SER A 114 -5.90 10.76 2.70
N LEU A 115 -4.94 11.66 2.45
CA LEU A 115 -3.78 11.92 3.32
C LEU A 115 -3.88 13.24 4.09
N SER A 116 -5.00 13.96 3.95
CA SER A 116 -5.25 15.24 4.62
C SER A 116 -6.02 15.07 5.93
#